data_AF-A0A1C6J878-F1
#
_entry.id   AF-A0A1C6J878-F1
#
_cell.length_a   1.000
_cell.length_b   1.000
_cell.length_c   1.000
_cell.angle_alpha   90.00
_cell.angle_beta   90.00
_cell.angle_gamma   90.00
#
_symmetry.space_group_name_H-M   'P 1'
#
loop_
_entity.id
_entity.type
_entity.pdbx_description
1 polymer ?
#
loop_
_entity_poly.entity_id
_entity_poly.type
_entity_poly.pdbx_seq_one_letter_code
_entity_poly.pdbx_strand_id
1 'polypeptide(L)'
;MLHSIMDDPQDRSAEAYCQHCKAELWGGGAEPDYEGKTLCSQCREDIADTEHRKEMITAVLEAVDQENKKYLSDDVCTVIWDRLVAKFGI
;
A
#
# COMPACT_ATOMS: atom_id res chain seq x y z
N MET A 1 -6.42 49.11 -23.70
CA MET A 1 -6.32 47.71 -24.15
C MET A 1 -6.07 46.86 -22.91
N LEU A 2 -7.11 46.18 -22.41
CA LEU A 2 -6.93 45.20 -21.34
C LEU A 2 -6.01 44.11 -21.86
N HIS A 3 -4.86 43.92 -21.22
CA HIS A 3 -4.04 42.75 -21.48
C HIS A 3 -4.86 41.54 -21.06
N SER A 4 -5.13 40.63 -22.00
CA SER A 4 -5.63 39.31 -21.68
C SER A 4 -4.57 38.68 -20.77
N ILE A 5 -4.90 38.51 -19.49
CA ILE A 5 -4.08 37.70 -18.58
C ILE A 5 -4.12 36.31 -19.20
N MET A 6 -3.07 35.94 -19.94
CA MET A 6 -2.86 34.56 -20.35
C MET A 6 -2.71 33.79 -19.05
N ASP A 7 -3.72 32.98 -18.74
CA ASP A 7 -3.68 31.98 -17.68
C ASP A 7 -2.55 31.01 -18.05
N ASP A 8 -1.35 31.24 -17.48
CA ASP A 8 -0.19 30.41 -17.76
C ASP A 8 -0.48 29.00 -17.25
N PRO A 9 -0.52 27.97 -18.12
CA PRO A 9 -0.75 26.60 -17.68
C PRO A 9 0.29 26.13 -16.65
N GLN A 10 1.45 26.78 -16.57
CA GLN A 10 2.52 26.52 -15.61
C GLN A 10 2.29 27.17 -14.23
N ASP A 11 1.35 28.11 -14.09
CA ASP A 11 0.98 28.75 -12.82
C ASP A 11 -0.15 27.99 -12.08
N ARG A 12 -0.66 26.89 -12.65
CA ARG A 12 -1.72 26.11 -12.02
C ARG A 12 -1.15 25.29 -10.88
N SER A 13 -1.76 25.39 -9.70
CA SER A 13 -1.49 24.47 -8.59
C SER A 13 -2.11 23.10 -8.87
N ALA A 14 -1.41 22.03 -8.52
CA ALA A 14 -1.97 20.68 -8.57
C ALA A 14 -3.30 20.59 -7.79
N GLU A 15 -4.25 19.82 -8.32
CA GLU A 15 -5.57 19.64 -7.70
C GLU A 15 -5.47 18.84 -6.40
N ALA A 16 -4.53 17.91 -6.33
CA ALA A 16 -4.14 17.23 -5.11
C ALA A 16 -2.69 16.72 -5.19
N TYR A 17 -2.25 16.10 -4.09
CA TYR A 17 -0.96 15.43 -4.02
C TYR A 17 -1.15 14.02 -3.50
N CYS A 18 -0.42 13.07 -4.08
CA CYS A 18 -0.39 11.69 -3.62
C CYS A 18 0.06 11.66 -2.15
N GLN A 19 -0.76 11.09 -1.28
CA GLN A 19 -0.45 11.06 0.15
C GLN A 19 0.83 10.28 0.46
N HIS A 20 1.16 9.29 -0.37
CA HIS A 20 2.32 8.41 -0.22
C HIS A 20 3.61 9.04 -0.75
N CYS A 21 3.68 9.35 -2.06
CA CYS A 21 4.91 9.82 -2.71
C CYS A 21 4.97 11.33 -2.95
N LYS A 22 3.92 12.08 -2.59
CA LYS A 22 3.78 13.53 -2.82
C LYS A 22 3.77 13.98 -4.28
N ALA A 23 3.62 13.06 -5.23
CA ALA A 23 3.44 13.40 -6.64
C ALA A 23 2.18 14.27 -6.84
N GLU A 24 2.26 15.23 -7.75
CA GLU A 24 1.13 16.06 -8.18
C GLU A 24 0.07 15.23 -8.89
N LEU A 25 -1.19 15.51 -8.60
CA LEU A 25 -2.34 14.83 -9.17
C LEU A 25 -3.27 15.82 -9.85
N TRP A 26 -3.82 15.39 -10.98
CA TRP A 26 -4.60 16.21 -11.90
C TRP A 26 -5.83 15.43 -12.39
N GLY A 27 -6.96 16.12 -12.55
CA GLY A 27 -8.21 15.54 -13.02
C GLY A 27 -8.69 14.39 -12.14
N GLY A 28 -9.24 13.34 -12.76
CA GLY A 28 -9.76 12.18 -12.02
C GLY A 28 -8.74 11.44 -11.15
N GLY A 29 -7.43 11.68 -11.33
CA GLY A 29 -6.38 11.15 -10.45
C GLY A 29 -6.24 11.88 -9.11
N ALA A 30 -6.83 13.07 -8.97
CA ALA A 30 -6.85 13.85 -7.73
C ALA A 30 -8.03 13.50 -6.81
N GLU A 31 -9.00 12.72 -7.30
CA GLU A 31 -10.13 12.29 -6.49
C GLU A 31 -9.71 11.25 -5.43
N PRO A 32 -10.15 11.41 -4.18
CA PRO A 32 -9.93 10.42 -3.14
C PRO A 32 -10.71 9.12 -3.44
N ASP A 33 -10.16 7.98 -3.04
CA ASP A 33 -10.86 6.70 -3.13
C ASP A 33 -11.95 6.52 -2.07
N TYR A 34 -12.55 5.34 -2.03
CA TYR A 34 -13.62 4.99 -1.09
C TYR A 34 -13.17 5.04 0.39
N GLU A 35 -11.86 5.03 0.68
CA GLU A 35 -11.30 5.20 2.01
C GLU A 35 -10.89 6.65 2.30
N GLY A 36 -11.16 7.58 1.37
CA GLY A 36 -10.76 8.98 1.47
C GLY A 36 -9.28 9.22 1.16
N LYS A 37 -8.56 8.24 0.59
CA LYS A 37 -7.13 8.36 0.27
C LYS A 37 -6.93 8.87 -1.14
N THR A 38 -6.08 9.88 -1.29
CA THR A 38 -5.67 10.40 -2.59
C THR A 38 -4.29 9.83 -2.94
N LEU A 39 -4.26 8.82 -3.81
CA LEU A 39 -3.04 8.11 -4.22
C LEU A 39 -2.91 8.13 -5.74
N CYS A 40 -1.68 8.29 -6.24
CA CYS A 40 -1.40 8.05 -7.65
C CYS A 40 -1.61 6.57 -8.00
N SER A 41 -1.84 6.28 -9.28
CA SER A 41 -2.05 4.91 -9.77
C SER A 41 -0.92 3.96 -9.36
N GLN A 42 0.34 4.40 -9.52
CA GLN A 42 1.49 3.58 -9.15
C GLN A 42 1.49 3.21 -7.67
N CYS A 43 1.32 4.18 -6.77
CA CYS A 43 1.29 3.87 -5.33
C CYS A 43 0.09 3.01 -4.95
N ARG A 44 -1.04 3.14 -5.65
CA ARG A 44 -2.21 2.28 -5.45
C ARG A 44 -1.89 0.83 -5.84
N GLU A 45 -1.26 0.64 -6.99
CA GLU A 45 -0.83 -0.68 -7.47
C GLU A 45 0.25 -1.29 -6.57
N ASP A 46 1.25 -0.51 -6.16
CA ASP A 46 2.33 -0.98 -5.27
C ASP A 46 1.80 -1.43 -3.90
N ILE A 47 0.84 -0.69 -3.34
CA ILE A 47 0.19 -1.06 -2.08
C ILE A 47 -0.64 -2.33 -2.28
N ALA A 48 -1.42 -2.42 -3.36
CA ALA A 48 -2.23 -3.60 -3.65
C ALA A 48 -1.36 -4.86 -3.86
N ASP A 49 -0.24 -4.75 -4.58
CA ASP A 49 0.73 -5.83 -4.77
C ASP A 49 1.38 -6.23 -3.45
N THR A 50 1.74 -5.25 -2.62
CA THR A 50 2.30 -5.51 -1.28
C THR A 50 1.31 -6.28 -0.39
N GLU A 51 0.05 -5.86 -0.35
CA GLU A 51 -0.97 -6.55 0.44
C GLU A 51 -1.25 -7.95 -0.12
N HIS A 52 -1.35 -8.11 -1.44
CA HIS A 52 -1.50 -9.42 -2.06
C HIS A 52 -0.34 -10.37 -1.73
N ARG A 53 0.89 -9.85 -1.76
CA ARG A 53 2.07 -10.63 -1.37
C ARG A 53 2.03 -11.03 0.11
N LYS A 54 1.58 -10.14 1.01
CA LYS A 54 1.40 -10.45 2.44
C LYS A 54 0.37 -11.56 2.65
N GLU A 55 -0.76 -11.53 1.94
CA GLU A 55 -1.76 -12.59 1.98
C GLU A 55 -1.17 -13.94 1.57
N MET A 56 -0.43 -13.99 0.46
CA MET A 56 0.23 -15.22 0.01
C MET A 56 1.24 -15.76 1.02
N ILE A 57 2.09 -14.90 1.58
CA ILE A 57 3.07 -15.31 2.59
C ILE A 57 2.35 -15.85 3.83
N THR A 58 1.33 -15.15 4.30
CA THR A 58 0.54 -15.56 5.48
C THR A 58 -0.06 -16.95 5.27
N ALA A 59 -0.69 -17.20 4.12
CA ALA A 59 -1.26 -18.51 3.81
C ALA A 59 -0.22 -19.64 3.83
N VAL A 60 0.99 -19.40 3.32
CA VAL A 60 2.09 -20.37 3.37
C VAL A 60 2.56 -20.60 4.80
N LEU A 61 2.71 -19.55 5.60
CA LEU A 61 3.12 -19.67 7.00
C LEU A 61 2.08 -20.43 7.83
N GLU A 62 0.79 -20.19 7.61
CA GLU A 62 -0.29 -20.90 8.29
C GLU A 62 -0.25 -22.39 7.96
N ALA A 63 -0.02 -22.75 6.70
CA ALA A 63 0.13 -24.14 6.29
C ALA A 63 1.34 -24.80 6.97
N VAL A 64 2.47 -24.09 7.08
CA VAL A 64 3.67 -24.58 7.78
C VAL A 64 3.42 -24.74 9.27
N ASP A 65 2.73 -23.80 9.91
CA ASP A 65 2.38 -23.88 11.33
C ASP A 65 1.45 -25.07 11.62
N GLN A 66 0.47 -25.33 10.76
CA GLN A 66 -0.40 -26.51 10.85
C GLN A 66 0.39 -27.82 10.78
N GLU A 67 1.40 -27.90 9.91
CA GLU A 67 2.28 -29.08 9.84
C GLU A 67 3.18 -29.20 11.07
N ASN A 68 3.75 -28.10 11.56
CA ASN A 68 4.62 -28.09 12.74
C ASN A 68 3.89 -28.56 14.02
N LYS A 69 2.61 -28.19 14.17
CA LYS A 69 1.76 -28.60 15.29
C LYS A 69 1.58 -30.12 15.42
N LYS A 70 1.91 -30.90 14.39
CA LYS A 70 1.91 -32.38 14.46
C LYS A 70 3.10 -32.95 15.23
N TYR A 71 4.19 -32.18 15.35
CA TYR A 71 5.48 -32.67 15.83
C TYR A 71 6.08 -31.83 16.97
N LEU A 72 5.66 -30.57 17.11
CA LEU A 72 6.19 -29.61 18.09
C LEU A 72 5.11 -29.25 19.11
N SER A 73 5.56 -28.76 20.27
CA SER A 73 4.64 -28.17 21.26
C SER A 73 4.13 -26.81 20.81
N ASP A 74 2.97 -26.41 21.32
CA ASP A 74 2.36 -25.10 21.04
C ASP A 74 3.32 -23.94 21.36
N ASP A 75 4.03 -23.99 22.48
CA ASP A 75 5.02 -22.95 22.85
C ASP A 75 6.12 -22.78 21.79
N VAL A 76 6.61 -23.90 21.22
CA VAL A 76 7.64 -23.87 20.18
C VAL A 76 7.05 -23.34 18.87
N CYS A 77 5.84 -23.76 18.50
CA CYS A 77 5.13 -23.23 17.34
C CYS A 77 4.91 -21.72 17.45
N THR A 78 4.49 -21.21 18.62
CA THR A 78 4.33 -19.76 18.86
C THR A 78 5.64 -19.01 18.66
N VAL A 79 6.76 -19.50 19.21
CA VAL A 79 8.06 -18.84 19.01
C VAL A 79 8.49 -18.85 17.53
N ILE A 80 8.21 -19.93 16.80
CA ILE A 80 8.50 -20.02 15.36
C ILE A 80 7.62 -19.03 14.59
N TRP A 81 6.32 -19.02 14.86
CA TRP A 81 5.35 -18.12 14.24
C TRP A 81 5.75 -16.65 14.42
N ASP A 82 5.98 -16.22 15.65
CA ASP A 82 6.33 -14.83 15.97
C ASP A 82 7.61 -14.39 15.24
N ARG A 83 8.60 -15.29 15.12
CA ARG A 83 9.83 -15.02 14.36
C ARG A 83 9.57 -14.90 12.87
N LEU A 84 8.68 -15.71 12.30
CA LEU A 84 8.34 -15.68 10.88
C LEU A 84 7.54 -14.42 10.55
N VAL A 85 6.53 -14.09 11.36
CA VAL A 85 5.74 -12.86 11.25
C VAL A 85 6.64 -11.62 11.27
N ALA A 86 7.51 -11.52 12.28
CA ALA A 86 8.46 -10.41 12.38
C ALA A 86 9.43 -10.32 11.19
N LYS A 87 9.87 -11.46 10.64
CA LYS A 87 10.79 -11.49 9.50
C LYS A 87 10.14 -11.04 8.20
N PHE A 88 8.86 -11.37 8.00
CA PHE A 88 8.14 -11.05 6.77
C PHE A 88 7.36 -9.74 6.84
N GLY A 89 7.26 -9.10 8.01
CA GLY A 89 6.60 -7.80 8.17
C GLY A 89 5.08 -7.89 7.93
N ILE A 90 4.50 -9.00 8.35
CA ILE A 90 3.06 -9.31 8.34
C ILE A 90 2.48 -9.14 9.73
#